data_AF-A0A9P7SXQ3-F1
#
_entry.id   AF-A0A9P7SXQ3-F1
#
_cell.length_a   1.000
_cell.length_b   1.000
_cell.length_c   1.000
_cell.angle_alpha   90.00
_cell.angle_beta   90.00
_cell.angle_gamma   90.00
#
_symmetry.space_group_name_H-M   'P 1'
#
loop_
_entity.id
_entity.type
_entity.pdbx_description
1 polymer ?
#
loop_
_entity_poly.entity_id
_entity_poly.type
_entity_poly.pdbx_seq_one_letter_code
_entity_poly.pdbx_strand_id
1 'polypeptide(L)'
;MSKRELKAFMSSRPPDHTIANPSASQSESSSSSTPASTFPEDAPSLLKQDLELRRLLAESHLLAPHAASTKSLSNVNVQQAVEPKSFAEGRTRRKTTDLRVQALGAKLSIHKQDKMPMQMRKGMVAAAQAREVKRRREARENGIILERDTTGKNKRRRDRTRDGGGGGVDRPGVGRLRGAELRISERDVRGIEGARDAFGRRDNNRR
;
A
#
# COMPACT_ATOMS: atom_id res chain seq x y z
N MET A 1 -39.21 -5.97 44.36
CA MET A 1 -39.15 -7.30 43.72
C MET A 1 -38.33 -7.18 42.43
N SER A 2 -37.07 -7.60 42.44
CA SER A 2 -36.23 -7.65 41.23
C SER A 2 -36.66 -8.79 40.30
N LYS A 3 -36.35 -8.71 38.99
CA LYS A 3 -36.69 -9.77 38.00
C LYS A 3 -36.10 -11.14 38.37
N ARG A 4 -35.03 -11.15 39.17
CA ARG A 4 -34.38 -12.36 39.69
C ARG A 4 -35.14 -12.95 40.88
N GLU A 5 -35.61 -12.11 41.81
CA GLU A 5 -36.47 -12.53 42.93
C GLU A 5 -37.80 -13.10 42.44
N LEU A 6 -38.43 -12.47 41.45
CA LEU A 6 -39.72 -12.93 40.90
C LEU A 6 -39.57 -14.29 40.20
N LYS A 7 -38.45 -14.52 39.47
CA LYS A 7 -38.14 -15.84 38.88
C LYS A 7 -37.89 -16.90 39.94
N ALA A 8 -37.18 -16.58 41.03
CA ALA A 8 -36.92 -17.54 42.09
C ALA A 8 -38.21 -17.95 42.80
N PHE A 9 -39.12 -17.01 43.04
CA PHE A 9 -40.36 -17.27 43.78
C PHE A 9 -41.49 -17.85 42.91
N MET A 10 -41.59 -17.45 41.64
CA MET A 10 -42.69 -17.87 40.75
C MET A 10 -42.33 -18.98 39.75
N SER A 11 -41.11 -19.54 39.81
CA SER A 11 -40.76 -20.71 39.00
C SER A 11 -41.15 -22.01 39.71
N SER A 12 -41.36 -23.08 38.95
CA SER A 12 -41.72 -24.41 39.46
C SER A 12 -40.63 -25.11 40.28
N ARG A 13 -39.46 -24.49 40.46
CA ARG A 13 -38.36 -25.03 41.25
C ARG A 13 -38.40 -24.41 42.65
N PRO A 14 -38.47 -25.22 43.73
CA PRO A 14 -38.49 -24.68 45.08
C PRO A 14 -37.18 -23.94 45.39
N PRO A 15 -37.23 -22.81 46.11
CA PRO A 15 -36.03 -22.07 46.50
C PRO A 15 -35.15 -22.93 47.42
N ASP A 16 -33.90 -23.13 47.03
CA ASP A 16 -32.94 -23.96 47.77
C ASP A 16 -32.36 -23.16 48.95
N HIS A 17 -32.62 -23.62 50.19
CA HIS A 17 -32.24 -22.94 51.43
C HIS A 17 -30.73 -22.99 51.72
N THR A 18 -29.96 -23.73 50.92
CA THR A 18 -28.49 -23.81 51.01
C THR A 18 -27.79 -22.62 50.37
N ILE A 19 -28.50 -21.82 49.58
CA ILE A 19 -27.97 -20.60 48.98
C ILE A 19 -28.27 -19.44 49.93
N ALA A 20 -27.48 -19.33 51.00
CA ALA A 20 -27.45 -18.14 51.83
C ALA A 20 -27.09 -16.94 50.95
N ASN A 21 -28.03 -15.99 50.81
CA ASN A 21 -27.88 -14.66 50.22
C ASN A 21 -26.93 -14.54 49.00
N PRO A 22 -27.43 -14.45 47.76
CA PRO A 22 -26.65 -13.87 46.67
C PRO A 22 -26.65 -12.33 46.78
N SER A 23 -26.31 -11.78 47.95
CA SER A 23 -25.81 -10.41 48.03
C SER A 23 -24.32 -10.48 47.73
N ALA A 24 -23.94 -10.02 46.54
CA ALA A 24 -22.56 -9.91 46.04
C ALA A 24 -21.93 -11.20 45.48
N SER A 25 -22.32 -11.58 44.27
CA SER A 25 -21.37 -11.97 43.20
C SER A 25 -22.13 -12.36 41.94
N GLN A 26 -22.55 -11.37 41.15
CA GLN A 26 -22.73 -11.46 39.70
C GLN A 26 -23.11 -10.06 39.22
N SER A 27 -22.11 -9.17 39.27
CA SER A 27 -22.09 -8.02 38.39
C SER A 27 -21.91 -8.54 36.96
N GLU A 28 -22.99 -8.42 36.20
CA GLU A 28 -23.00 -8.06 34.78
C GLU A 28 -22.58 -9.12 33.76
N SER A 29 -23.49 -10.05 33.48
CA SER A 29 -23.80 -10.40 32.09
C SER A 29 -24.80 -9.38 31.55
N SER A 30 -24.34 -8.15 31.33
CA SER A 30 -25.09 -7.13 30.58
C SER A 30 -24.95 -7.44 29.09
N SER A 31 -25.93 -8.16 28.57
CA SER A 31 -26.36 -7.99 27.19
C SER A 31 -26.92 -6.57 27.03
N SER A 32 -26.03 -5.58 26.93
CA SER A 32 -26.34 -4.25 26.43
C SER A 32 -25.43 -3.99 25.24
N SER A 33 -26.06 -3.90 24.09
CA SER A 33 -25.55 -3.31 22.87
C SER A 33 -24.94 -1.93 23.13
N THR A 34 -23.65 -1.91 23.38
CA THR A 34 -22.78 -0.76 23.12
C THR A 34 -21.55 -1.35 22.43
N PRO A 35 -21.36 -1.17 21.11
CA PRO A 35 -20.01 -1.20 20.60
C PRO A 35 -19.35 0.06 21.17
N ALA A 36 -18.72 -0.07 22.33
CA ALA A 36 -17.77 0.93 22.78
C ALA A 36 -16.75 1.05 21.65
N SER A 37 -16.76 2.21 21.01
CA SER A 37 -15.93 2.63 19.89
C SER A 37 -14.46 2.69 20.31
N THR A 38 -13.83 1.53 20.45
CA THR A 38 -12.36 1.40 20.56
C THR A 38 -11.71 1.20 19.20
N PHE A 39 -12.47 1.42 18.12
CA PHE A 39 -11.90 1.48 16.79
C PHE A 39 -11.42 2.91 16.54
N PRO A 40 -10.19 3.12 16.04
CA PRO A 40 -9.81 4.43 15.55
C PRO A 40 -10.83 4.83 14.48
N GLU A 41 -11.51 5.96 14.66
CA GLU A 41 -12.39 6.60 13.67
C GLU A 41 -11.61 7.11 12.44
N ASP A 42 -10.29 6.91 12.44
CA ASP A 42 -9.42 7.23 11.33
C ASP A 42 -9.82 6.44 10.07
N ALA A 43 -9.96 7.15 8.95
CA ALA A 43 -10.22 6.57 7.63
C ALA A 43 -9.41 5.29 7.30
N PRO A 44 -8.07 5.21 7.53
CA PRO A 44 -7.31 3.99 7.24
C PRO A 44 -7.66 2.78 8.12
N SER A 45 -8.16 3.00 9.33
CA SER A 45 -8.63 1.93 10.23
C SER A 45 -9.93 1.32 9.70
N LEU A 46 -10.88 2.18 9.33
CA LEU A 46 -12.16 1.78 8.74
C LEU A 46 -11.96 1.01 7.43
N LEU A 47 -11.08 1.48 6.53
CA LEU A 47 -10.76 0.80 5.26
C LEU A 47 -10.17 -0.61 5.45
N LYS A 48 -9.52 -0.89 6.58
CA LYS A 48 -8.97 -2.23 6.88
C LYS A 48 -10.05 -3.20 7.34
N GLN A 49 -11.07 -2.71 8.02
CA GLN A 49 -12.15 -3.51 8.58
C GLN A 49 -13.24 -3.76 7.52
N ASP A 50 -13.57 -2.75 6.74
CA ASP A 50 -14.60 -2.84 5.71
C ASP A 50 -14.04 -3.37 4.38
N LEU A 51 -14.27 -4.67 4.15
CA LEU A 51 -13.88 -5.35 2.94
C LEU A 51 -14.68 -4.86 1.72
N GLU A 52 -15.98 -4.56 1.89
CA GLU A 52 -16.87 -4.19 0.79
C GLU A 52 -16.54 -2.81 0.27
N LEU A 53 -16.31 -1.85 1.17
CA LEU A 53 -15.88 -0.51 0.80
C LEU A 53 -14.49 -0.54 0.14
N ARG A 54 -13.55 -1.36 0.63
CA ARG A 54 -12.25 -1.55 -0.04
C ARG A 54 -12.41 -2.07 -1.47
N ARG A 55 -13.31 -3.05 -1.70
CA ARG A 55 -13.61 -3.56 -3.04
C ARG A 55 -14.25 -2.49 -3.91
N LEU A 56 -15.23 -1.75 -3.39
CA LEU A 56 -15.93 -0.69 -4.11
C LEU A 56 -14.96 0.40 -4.58
N LEU A 57 -14.10 0.90 -3.70
CA LEU A 57 -13.13 1.94 -4.06
C LEU A 57 -12.13 1.44 -5.12
N ALA A 58 -11.60 0.23 -4.94
CA ALA A 58 -10.63 -0.35 -5.88
C ALA A 58 -11.24 -0.68 -7.26
N GLU A 59 -12.49 -1.15 -7.29
CA GLU A 59 -13.18 -1.59 -8.51
C GLU A 59 -13.97 -0.47 -9.19
N SER A 60 -14.09 0.70 -8.56
CA SER A 60 -14.87 1.85 -9.04
C SER A 60 -14.56 2.25 -10.49
N HIS A 61 -13.30 2.17 -10.93
CA HIS A 61 -12.93 2.52 -12.30
C HIS A 61 -13.43 1.51 -13.36
N LEU A 62 -13.77 0.28 -12.98
CA LEU A 62 -14.40 -0.71 -13.87
C LEU A 62 -15.92 -0.55 -13.89
N LEU A 63 -16.51 -0.10 -12.77
CA LEU A 63 -17.96 0.08 -12.61
C LEU A 63 -18.44 1.44 -13.12
N ALA A 64 -17.66 2.50 -12.92
CA ALA A 64 -17.95 3.86 -13.36
C ALA A 64 -18.25 3.98 -14.87
N PRO A 65 -17.50 3.39 -15.81
CA PRO A 65 -17.87 3.45 -17.23
C PRO A 65 -19.19 2.72 -17.53
N HIS A 66 -19.57 1.72 -16.72
CA HIS A 66 -20.82 0.98 -16.87
C HIS A 66 -22.01 1.70 -16.20
N ALA A 67 -21.77 2.42 -15.10
CA ALA A 67 -22.74 3.25 -14.39
C ALA A 67 -22.91 4.65 -15.02
N ALA A 68 -21.89 5.16 -15.71
CA ALA A 68 -21.96 6.41 -16.48
C ALA A 68 -22.93 6.29 -17.66
N SER A 69 -23.25 5.07 -18.11
CA SER A 69 -24.36 4.83 -19.04
C SER A 69 -25.71 5.31 -18.52
N THR A 70 -25.87 5.55 -17.20
CA THR A 70 -27.14 6.00 -16.62
C THR A 70 -27.10 7.39 -15.98
N LYS A 71 -25.93 7.99 -15.70
CA LYS A 71 -25.87 9.29 -14.99
C LYS A 71 -24.79 10.32 -15.38
N SER A 72 -23.94 10.10 -16.39
CA SER A 72 -23.01 11.17 -16.84
C SER A 72 -23.03 11.36 -18.35
N LEU A 73 -23.66 12.47 -18.73
CA LEU A 73 -23.61 13.08 -20.04
C LEU A 73 -22.16 13.45 -20.40
N SER A 74 -21.79 13.17 -21.65
CA SER A 74 -20.60 13.64 -22.36
C SER A 74 -19.22 13.09 -21.93
N ASN A 75 -18.59 12.36 -22.88
CA ASN A 75 -17.15 12.22 -23.07
C ASN A 75 -16.38 11.00 -22.51
N VAL A 76 -17.03 9.83 -22.45
CA VAL A 76 -16.31 8.56 -22.72
C VAL A 76 -16.93 7.95 -23.98
N ASN A 77 -16.36 8.27 -25.14
CA ASN A 77 -16.63 7.66 -26.45
C ASN A 77 -18.07 7.16 -26.66
N VAL A 78 -18.98 8.08 -27.04
CA VAL A 78 -20.31 7.75 -27.56
C VAL A 78 -20.25 6.85 -28.81
N GLN A 79 -19.09 6.72 -29.46
CA GLN A 79 -18.85 5.74 -30.55
C GLN A 79 -18.58 4.30 -30.05
N GLN A 80 -18.54 4.08 -28.74
CA GLN A 80 -18.39 2.77 -28.11
C GLN A 80 -19.41 2.52 -26.99
N ALA A 81 -20.54 3.25 -26.99
CA ALA A 81 -21.80 2.68 -26.52
C ALA A 81 -22.22 1.59 -27.53
N VAL A 82 -21.38 0.56 -27.66
CA VAL A 82 -21.77 -0.67 -28.31
C VAL A 82 -22.91 -1.19 -27.46
N GLU A 83 -24.08 -1.39 -28.08
CA GLU A 83 -25.16 -2.26 -27.61
C GLU A 83 -24.66 -3.24 -26.56
N PRO A 84 -25.33 -3.38 -25.40
CA PRO A 84 -24.84 -4.18 -24.28
C PRO A 84 -24.40 -5.55 -24.80
N LYS A 85 -23.09 -5.70 -25.01
CA LYS A 85 -22.54 -6.90 -25.63
C LYS A 85 -22.99 -8.04 -24.73
N SER A 86 -23.58 -9.09 -25.28
CA SER A 86 -24.01 -10.25 -24.51
C SER A 86 -22.93 -10.63 -23.48
N PHE A 87 -23.32 -10.80 -22.22
CA PHE A 87 -22.41 -11.05 -21.09
C PHE A 87 -21.45 -9.89 -20.74
N ALA A 88 -21.80 -8.63 -20.98
CA ALA A 88 -21.02 -7.46 -20.55
C ALA A 88 -20.73 -7.50 -19.03
N GLU A 89 -21.76 -7.78 -18.23
CA GLU A 89 -21.64 -7.97 -16.77
C GLU A 89 -20.74 -9.16 -16.41
N GLY A 90 -20.80 -10.26 -17.17
CA GLY A 90 -19.89 -11.38 -16.99
C GLY A 90 -18.43 -11.01 -17.22
N ARG A 91 -18.16 -10.13 -18.19
CA ARG A 91 -16.80 -9.63 -18.48
C ARG A 91 -16.30 -8.67 -17.40
N THR A 92 -17.15 -7.78 -16.89
CA THR A 92 -16.78 -6.90 -15.77
C THR A 92 -16.52 -7.73 -14.52
N ARG A 93 -17.39 -8.70 -14.21
CA ARG A 93 -17.19 -9.68 -13.12
C ARG A 93 -15.84 -10.38 -13.21
N ARG A 94 -15.42 -10.87 -14.39
CA ARG A 94 -14.11 -11.52 -14.55
C ARG A 94 -12.92 -10.60 -14.27
N LYS A 95 -13.05 -9.30 -14.58
CA LYS A 95 -12.00 -8.31 -14.30
C LYS A 95 -11.97 -7.93 -12.82
N THR A 96 -13.12 -7.75 -12.19
CA THR A 96 -13.19 -7.47 -10.74
C THR A 96 -12.67 -8.65 -9.93
N THR A 97 -12.98 -9.90 -10.32
CA THR A 97 -12.41 -11.08 -9.66
C THR A 97 -10.88 -11.15 -9.77
N ASP A 98 -10.31 -10.80 -10.92
CA ASP A 98 -8.86 -10.75 -11.10
C ASP A 98 -8.21 -9.68 -10.22
N LEU A 99 -8.82 -8.49 -10.10
CA LEU A 99 -8.37 -7.45 -9.17
C LEU A 99 -8.45 -7.90 -7.70
N ARG A 100 -9.50 -8.62 -7.31
CA ARG A 100 -9.63 -9.19 -5.95
C ARG A 100 -8.50 -10.17 -5.66
N VAL A 101 -8.15 -11.03 -6.61
CA VAL A 101 -7.06 -11.99 -6.46
C VAL A 101 -5.70 -11.29 -6.38
N GLN A 102 -5.49 -10.22 -7.15
CA GLN A 102 -4.29 -9.36 -7.01
C GLN A 102 -4.22 -8.68 -5.64
N ALA A 103 -5.35 -8.18 -5.13
CA ALA A 103 -5.43 -7.57 -3.80
C ALA A 103 -5.13 -8.56 -2.65
N LEU A 104 -5.37 -9.86 -2.87
CA LEU A 104 -4.97 -10.94 -1.94
C LEU A 104 -3.47 -11.26 -2.00
N GLY A 105 -2.75 -10.81 -3.03
CA GLY A 105 -1.30 -10.98 -3.14
C GLY A 105 -0.80 -11.62 -4.44
N ALA A 106 -1.67 -11.88 -5.42
CA ALA A 106 -1.21 -12.35 -6.73
C ALA A 106 -0.37 -11.28 -7.44
N LYS A 107 0.84 -11.65 -7.88
CA LYS A 107 1.80 -10.74 -8.52
C LYS A 107 1.48 -10.45 -9.98
N LEU A 108 0.73 -11.33 -10.64
CA LEU A 108 0.41 -11.28 -12.06
C LEU A 108 -1.11 -11.31 -12.23
N SER A 109 -1.58 -10.58 -13.24
CA SER A 109 -2.98 -10.59 -13.69
C SER A 109 -3.19 -11.73 -14.68
N ILE A 110 -4.32 -12.44 -14.57
CA ILE A 110 -4.70 -13.49 -15.53
C ILE A 110 -5.04 -12.87 -16.90
N HIS A 111 -5.48 -11.61 -16.94
CA HIS A 111 -5.89 -10.92 -18.17
C HIS A 111 -4.74 -10.22 -18.89
N LYS A 112 -3.52 -10.24 -18.34
CA LYS A 112 -2.36 -9.63 -18.97
C LYS A 112 -1.85 -10.52 -20.10
N GLN A 113 -1.75 -9.98 -21.30
CA GLN A 113 -1.16 -10.70 -22.43
C GLN A 113 0.37 -10.73 -22.31
N ASP A 114 0.94 -11.92 -22.11
CA ASP A 114 2.39 -12.10 -21.93
C ASP A 114 3.16 -12.04 -23.26
N LYS A 115 2.73 -12.81 -24.26
CA LYS A 115 3.37 -12.90 -25.57
C LYS A 115 2.87 -11.77 -26.48
N MET A 116 3.73 -10.76 -26.70
CA MET A 116 3.53 -9.70 -27.68
C MET A 116 4.84 -9.39 -28.39
N PRO A 117 4.83 -9.11 -29.71
CA PRO A 117 6.00 -8.58 -30.40
C PRO A 117 6.51 -7.30 -29.73
N MET A 118 7.85 -7.17 -29.64
CA MET A 118 8.48 -6.09 -28.87
C MET A 118 8.05 -4.70 -29.38
N GLN A 119 7.93 -4.51 -30.70
CA GLN A 119 7.55 -3.23 -31.28
C GLN A 119 6.12 -2.81 -30.92
N MET A 120 5.16 -3.75 -30.99
CA MET A 120 3.78 -3.49 -30.57
C MET A 120 3.71 -3.17 -29.07
N ARG A 121 4.42 -3.94 -28.24
CA ARG A 121 4.45 -3.71 -26.79
C ARG A 121 5.02 -2.32 -26.46
N LYS A 122 6.12 -1.93 -27.11
CA LYS A 122 6.72 -0.59 -26.95
C LYS A 122 5.76 0.50 -27.42
N GLY A 123 5.12 0.33 -28.58
CA GLY A 123 4.16 1.28 -29.13
C GLY A 123 2.95 1.50 -28.21
N MET A 124 2.35 0.42 -27.68
CA MET A 124 1.22 0.53 -26.74
C MET A 124 1.60 1.26 -25.45
N VAL A 125 2.76 0.93 -24.88
CA VAL A 125 3.25 1.60 -23.65
C VAL A 125 3.54 3.07 -23.92
N ALA A 126 4.20 3.40 -25.03
CA ALA A 126 4.50 4.78 -25.41
C ALA A 126 3.22 5.58 -25.67
N ALA A 127 2.23 5.00 -26.37
CA ALA A 127 0.95 5.65 -26.61
C ALA A 127 0.16 5.89 -25.32
N ALA A 128 0.14 4.92 -24.40
CA ALA A 128 -0.50 5.09 -23.09
C ALA A 128 0.18 6.21 -22.28
N GLN A 129 1.51 6.26 -22.28
CA GLN A 129 2.25 7.34 -21.62
C GLN A 129 2.00 8.70 -22.27
N ALA A 130 1.99 8.80 -23.60
CA ALA A 130 1.73 10.03 -24.32
C ALA A 130 0.32 10.59 -24.02
N ARG A 131 -0.69 9.71 -23.96
CA ARG A 131 -2.06 10.09 -23.57
C ARG A 131 -2.13 10.65 -22.16
N GLU A 132 -1.46 10.00 -21.20
CA GLU A 132 -1.44 10.46 -19.81
C GLU A 132 -0.66 11.78 -19.65
N VAL A 133 0.47 11.94 -20.35
CA VAL A 133 1.23 13.19 -20.36
C VAL A 133 0.39 14.33 -20.93
N LYS A 134 -0.34 14.09 -22.03
CA LYS A 134 -1.25 15.07 -22.62
C LYS A 134 -2.38 15.45 -21.64
N ARG A 135 -3.07 14.47 -21.05
CA ARG A 135 -4.12 14.68 -20.04
C ARG A 135 -3.64 15.55 -18.88
N ARG A 136 -2.43 15.31 -18.37
CA ARG A 136 -1.85 16.10 -17.27
C ARG A 136 -1.42 17.48 -17.66
N ARG A 137 -0.89 17.64 -18.88
CA ARG A 137 -0.55 18.95 -19.42
C ARG A 137 -1.80 19.81 -19.53
N GLU A 138 -2.84 19.27 -20.17
CA GLU A 138 -4.14 19.95 -20.31
C GLU A 138 -4.78 20.25 -18.95
N ALA A 139 -4.74 19.30 -18.00
CA ALA A 139 -5.26 19.54 -16.66
C ALA A 139 -4.49 20.65 -15.92
N ARG A 140 -3.17 20.73 -16.07
CA ARG A 140 -2.36 21.82 -15.49
C ARG A 140 -2.67 23.17 -16.12
N GLU A 141 -2.83 23.19 -17.45
CA GLU A 141 -3.18 24.40 -18.20
C GLU A 141 -4.59 24.90 -17.81
N ASN A 142 -5.53 23.99 -17.56
CA ASN A 142 -6.91 24.29 -17.17
C ASN A 142 -7.15 24.39 -15.65
N GLY A 143 -6.11 24.22 -14.81
CA GLY A 143 -6.24 24.27 -13.34
C GLY A 143 -6.98 23.09 -12.69
N ILE A 144 -7.13 21.96 -13.38
CA ILE A 144 -7.76 20.73 -12.86
C ILE A 144 -6.74 19.90 -12.07
N ILE A 145 -7.10 19.54 -10.84
CA ILE A 145 -6.26 18.70 -9.98
C ILE A 145 -6.51 17.22 -10.30
N LEU A 146 -5.43 16.49 -10.65
CA LEU A 146 -5.46 15.04 -10.91
C LEU A 146 -4.78 14.24 -9.79
N GLU A 147 -5.00 12.93 -9.77
CA GLU A 147 -4.31 12.04 -8.84
C GLU A 147 -2.78 12.12 -8.96
N ARG A 148 -2.09 12.02 -7.82
CA ARG A 148 -0.63 12.06 -7.77
C ARG A 148 -0.03 10.70 -8.12
N ASP A 149 0.75 10.67 -9.19
CA ASP A 149 1.57 9.50 -9.53
C ASP A 149 2.56 9.11 -8.44
N THR A 150 2.39 7.90 -7.92
CA THR A 150 3.34 7.24 -7.00
C THR A 150 4.31 6.31 -7.75
N THR A 151 3.89 5.79 -8.90
CA THR A 151 4.60 4.73 -9.65
C THR A 151 5.92 5.20 -10.28
N GLY A 152 6.03 6.47 -10.66
CA GLY A 152 7.21 7.02 -11.36
C GLY A 152 8.39 7.41 -10.44
N LYS A 153 8.14 7.69 -9.15
CA LYS A 153 9.18 8.20 -8.24
C LYS A 153 10.16 7.13 -7.79
N ASN A 154 9.71 5.88 -7.68
CA ASN A 154 10.53 4.77 -7.20
C ASN A 154 11.47 4.21 -8.29
N LYS A 155 11.09 4.30 -9.57
CA LYS A 155 11.91 3.79 -10.67
C LYS A 155 13.16 4.66 -10.92
N ARG A 156 13.02 5.99 -10.87
CA ARG A 156 14.14 6.93 -11.05
C ARG A 156 15.18 6.88 -9.93
N ARG A 157 14.79 6.54 -8.71
CA ARG A 157 15.74 6.32 -7.60
C ARG A 157 16.51 5.01 -7.77
N ARG A 158 15.88 3.95 -8.27
CA ARG A 158 16.50 2.61 -8.34
C ARG A 158 17.62 2.51 -9.38
N ASP A 159 17.48 3.14 -10.55
CA ASP A 159 18.54 3.11 -11.58
C ASP A 159 19.76 3.93 -11.17
N ARG A 160 19.57 5.12 -10.59
CA ARG A 160 20.70 5.97 -10.16
C ARG A 160 21.52 5.38 -9.01
N THR A 161 20.95 4.46 -8.24
CA THR A 161 21.63 3.87 -7.07
C THR A 161 22.34 2.56 -7.41
N ARG A 162 21.99 1.88 -8.51
CA ARG A 162 22.58 0.58 -8.87
C ARG A 162 23.83 0.68 -9.75
N ASP A 163 23.91 1.67 -10.64
CA ASP A 163 25.09 1.84 -11.52
C ASP A 163 26.10 2.90 -11.04
N GLY A 164 25.84 3.58 -9.91
CA GLY A 164 26.72 4.67 -9.42
C GLY A 164 27.17 4.52 -7.96
N GLY A 165 26.92 3.36 -7.33
CA GLY A 165 27.29 3.07 -5.94
C GLY A 165 28.57 2.27 -5.78
N GLY A 166 29.12 1.72 -6.86
CA GLY A 166 30.50 1.23 -6.91
C GLY A 166 31.42 2.43 -7.07
N GLY A 167 32.46 2.53 -6.24
CA GLY A 167 33.39 3.66 -6.30
C GLY A 167 33.85 3.87 -7.74
N GLY A 168 33.50 5.02 -8.33
CA GLY A 168 34.00 5.41 -9.64
C GLY A 168 35.50 5.20 -9.68
N VAL A 169 36.04 4.80 -10.84
CA VAL A 169 37.44 4.43 -11.03
C VAL A 169 38.39 5.52 -10.48
N ASP A 170 37.95 6.77 -10.48
CA ASP A 170 38.69 7.94 -9.99
C ASP A 170 38.56 8.21 -8.49
N ARG A 171 37.89 7.35 -7.71
CA ARG A 171 37.75 7.54 -6.27
C ARG A 171 39.02 7.08 -5.55
N PRO A 172 39.60 7.91 -4.66
CA PRO A 172 40.76 7.50 -3.88
C PRO A 172 40.40 6.30 -3.00
N GLY A 173 41.34 5.35 -2.88
CA GLY A 173 41.20 4.17 -2.03
C GLY A 173 41.27 4.46 -0.52
N VAL A 174 41.52 5.71 -0.13
CA VAL A 174 41.64 6.16 1.26
C VAL A 174 40.55 7.18 1.59
N GLY A 175 40.01 7.09 2.80
CA GLY A 175 39.01 8.05 3.30
C GLY A 175 37.68 8.07 2.53
N ARG A 176 36.89 9.11 2.78
CA ARG A 176 35.57 9.33 2.14
C ARG A 176 35.58 10.66 1.41
N LEU A 177 35.57 10.61 0.08
CA LEU A 177 35.41 11.78 -0.78
C LEU A 177 33.94 12.27 -0.77
N ARG A 178 33.72 13.53 -0.39
CA ARG A 178 32.43 14.24 -0.43
C ARG A 178 32.60 15.55 -1.20
N GLY A 179 32.11 15.60 -2.43
CA GLY A 179 32.37 16.74 -3.31
C GLY A 179 33.87 16.85 -3.59
N ALA A 180 34.49 17.96 -3.19
CA ALA A 180 35.94 18.19 -3.27
C ALA A 180 36.68 17.94 -1.93
N GLU A 181 35.97 17.61 -0.85
CA GLU A 181 36.58 17.35 0.46
C GLU A 181 36.93 15.86 0.61
N LEU A 182 38.20 15.56 0.90
CA LEU A 182 38.65 14.22 1.27
C LEU A 182 38.73 14.09 2.79
N ARG A 183 37.82 13.32 3.37
CA ARG A 183 37.80 13.05 4.82
C ARG A 183 38.58 11.78 5.12
N ILE A 184 39.73 11.92 5.78
CA ILE A 184 40.62 10.81 6.16
C ILE A 184 40.43 10.53 7.65
N SER A 185 40.29 9.26 8.03
CA SER A 185 40.20 8.89 9.45
C SER A 185 41.59 8.77 10.08
N GLU A 186 41.71 8.98 11.39
CA GLU A 186 42.99 8.77 12.10
C GLU A 186 43.56 7.36 11.89
N ARG A 187 42.69 6.36 11.73
CA ARG A 187 43.08 4.98 11.41
C ARG A 187 43.74 4.88 10.03
N ASP A 188 43.22 5.59 9.04
CA ASP A 188 43.81 5.61 7.69
C ASP A 188 45.15 6.33 7.71
N VAL A 189 45.27 7.44 8.44
CA VAL A 189 46.54 8.16 8.66
C VAL A 189 47.57 7.22 9.31
N ARG A 190 47.23 6.60 10.44
CA ARG A 190 48.12 5.63 11.13
C ARG A 190 48.44 4.41 10.25
N GLY A 191 47.52 3.97 9.41
CA GLY A 191 47.73 2.87 8.47
C GLY A 191 48.72 3.20 7.35
N ILE A 192 48.73 4.46 6.88
CA ILE A 192 49.68 4.96 5.87
C ILE A 192 51.04 5.26 6.51
N GLU A 193 51.05 5.87 7.70
CA GLU A 193 52.27 6.22 8.41
C GLU A 193 53.00 4.97 8.96
N GLY A 194 52.26 3.93 9.36
CA GLY A 194 52.83 2.74 10.03
C GLY A 194 53.36 3.08 11.42
N ALA A 195 53.81 2.07 12.18
CA ALA A 195 54.54 2.30 13.42
C ALA A 195 55.90 2.91 13.07
N ARG A 196 55.93 4.24 12.94
CA ARG A 196 57.14 5.03 12.85
C ARG A 196 57.34 5.69 14.20
N ASP A 197 58.50 5.49 14.78
CA ASP A 197 58.94 6.25 15.94
C ASP A 197 58.91 7.76 15.64
N ALA A 198 58.94 8.59 16.69
CA ALA A 198 58.98 10.06 16.59
C ALA A 198 60.11 10.62 15.68
N PHE A 199 61.05 9.77 15.26
CA PHE A 199 62.14 10.07 14.33
C PHE A 199 61.96 9.47 12.92
N GLY A 200 60.76 9.01 12.56
CA GLY A 200 60.42 8.53 11.21
C GLY A 200 61.05 7.20 10.81
N ARG A 201 61.65 6.46 11.75
CA ARG A 201 62.29 5.17 11.51
C ARG A 201 61.25 4.07 11.50
N ARG A 202 61.37 3.16 10.54
CA ARG A 202 60.45 2.04 10.35
C ARG A 202 60.80 0.96 11.37
N ASP A 203 59.94 0.74 12.37
CA ASP A 203 60.14 -0.35 13.33
C ASP A 203 59.86 -1.69 12.66
N ASN A 204 60.93 -2.36 12.24
CA ASN A 204 60.92 -3.68 11.65
C ASN A 204 60.86 -4.79 12.71
N ASN A 205 60.06 -4.63 13.77
CA ASN A 205 59.86 -5.69 14.75
C ASN A 205 58.38 -6.07 14.83
N ARG A 206 58.00 -7.07 14.03
CA ARG A 206 56.71 -7.77 14.17
C ARG A 206 56.96 -9.27 14.29
N ARG A 207 56.72 -9.78 15.49
CA ARG A 207 56.18 -11.13 15.71
C ARG A 207 54.67 -11.05 15.56
#